data_AF-A0A1H0VD10-F1
#
_entry.id   AF-A0A1H0VD10-F1
#
_cell.length_a   1.000
_cell.length_b   1.000
_cell.length_c   1.000
_cell.angle_alpha   90.00
_cell.angle_beta   90.00
_cell.angle_gamma   90.00
#
_symmetry.space_group_name_H-M   'P 1'
#
loop_
_entity.id
_entity.type
_entity.pdbx_description
1 polymer ?
#
loop_
_entity_poly.entity_id
_entity_poly.type
_entity_poly.pdbx_seq_one_letter_code
_entity_poly.pdbx_strand_id
1 'polypeptide(L)'
;MSREYFSDRENGIKIANTEDIQVNVFNGIISVYFEYQNAMALKFPEKDDYDNIKGLSKGKFRERLLGVIPMFTLNFNGWIGSLEEGSDFDKYALLDFIEFCWRNIQDYKNGQYGLLFSDGEKNKIKFRSEINKMFERNSIVFRLSDNGEIERILPMQLEVLVKNYCHTGNDKELNQLIDEAIQNIIKVKMQDRQRAIEKLWDAFERIKTYYGDKKATSAVELIKLASESSSEFEALINVEMKQLTNIGNDYKIRHHEKNRIKITSVKHIDYLFYRMMSLISLFVSYI
;
A
#
# COMPACT_ATOMS: atom_id res chain seq x y z
N MET A 1 -7.22 14.73 -11.86
CA MET A 1 -7.60 13.53 -12.64
C MET A 1 -8.48 13.98 -13.80
N SER A 2 -8.12 13.64 -15.03
CA SER A 2 -8.91 13.98 -16.24
C SER A 2 -9.99 12.92 -16.48
N ARG A 3 -11.24 13.31 -16.73
CA ARG A 3 -12.34 12.41 -17.14
C ARG A 3 -12.21 12.02 -18.61
N GLU A 4 -11.21 11.21 -18.90
CA GLU A 4 -10.74 10.92 -20.25
C GLU A 4 -11.71 10.02 -21.03
N TYR A 5 -12.22 8.95 -20.40
CA TYR A 5 -13.13 8.02 -21.07
C TYR A 5 -14.61 8.38 -20.84
N PHE A 6 -15.45 7.96 -21.78
CA PHE A 6 -16.91 8.12 -21.69
C PHE A 6 -17.45 7.61 -20.35
N SER A 7 -17.04 6.42 -19.91
CA SER A 7 -17.48 5.85 -18.62
C SER A 7 -17.11 6.70 -17.41
N ASP A 8 -16.00 7.45 -17.46
CA ASP A 8 -15.59 8.32 -16.35
C ASP A 8 -16.47 9.56 -16.27
N ARG A 9 -17.01 10.01 -17.40
CA ARG A 9 -17.95 11.14 -17.48
C ARG A 9 -19.36 10.73 -17.05
N GLU A 10 -19.81 9.55 -17.47
CA GLU A 10 -21.15 9.05 -17.15
C GLU A 10 -21.27 8.47 -15.74
N ASN A 11 -20.31 7.63 -15.32
CA ASN A 11 -20.39 6.87 -14.08
C ASN A 11 -19.49 7.43 -12.97
N GLY A 12 -18.67 8.44 -13.28
CA GLY A 12 -17.60 8.90 -12.40
C GLY A 12 -16.36 7.99 -12.42
N ILE A 13 -15.34 8.43 -11.71
CA ILE A 13 -14.08 7.68 -11.55
C ILE A 13 -14.31 6.54 -10.57
N LYS A 14 -13.83 5.34 -10.91
CA LYS A 14 -13.89 4.19 -10.00
C LYS A 14 -13.03 4.44 -8.76
N ILE A 15 -13.59 4.12 -7.59
CA ILE A 15 -12.87 4.18 -6.32
C ILE A 15 -11.91 2.98 -6.23
N ALA A 16 -10.66 3.23 -5.85
CA ALA A 16 -9.69 2.17 -5.58
C ALA A 16 -10.08 1.38 -4.32
N ASN A 17 -10.20 0.06 -4.43
CA ASN A 17 -10.71 -0.80 -3.36
C ASN A 17 -10.17 -2.26 -3.38
N THR A 18 -9.31 -2.61 -4.33
CA THR A 18 -8.72 -3.95 -4.42
C THR A 18 -7.20 -3.91 -4.46
N GLU A 19 -6.58 -4.87 -3.77
CA GLU A 19 -5.14 -5.14 -3.87
C GLU A 19 -4.84 -6.28 -4.85
N ASP A 20 -5.88 -6.85 -5.43
CA ASP A 20 -5.78 -7.92 -6.38
C ASP A 20 -5.48 -7.36 -7.77
N ILE A 21 -4.47 -7.92 -8.42
CA ILE A 21 -4.06 -7.54 -9.77
C ILE A 21 -4.42 -8.71 -10.67
N GLN A 22 -5.36 -8.48 -11.57
CA GLN A 22 -5.83 -9.48 -12.50
C GLN A 22 -4.87 -9.62 -13.70
N VAL A 23 -4.88 -10.77 -14.37
CA VAL A 23 -3.98 -11.08 -15.50
C VAL A 23 -4.09 -10.05 -16.64
N ASN A 24 -5.28 -9.50 -16.89
CA ASN A 24 -5.47 -8.44 -17.88
C ASN A 24 -4.66 -7.17 -17.54
N VAL A 25 -4.55 -6.81 -16.25
CA VAL A 25 -3.74 -5.68 -15.80
C VAL A 25 -2.26 -6.01 -15.88
N PHE A 26 -1.85 -7.23 -15.47
CA PHE A 26 -0.48 -7.72 -15.71
C PHE A 26 -0.10 -7.56 -17.18
N ASN A 27 -0.93 -8.08 -18.09
CA ASN A 27 -0.69 -8.02 -19.53
C ASN A 27 -0.64 -6.59 -20.06
N GLY A 28 -1.47 -5.68 -19.54
CA GLY A 28 -1.42 -4.25 -19.86
C GLY A 28 -0.11 -3.59 -19.42
N ILE A 29 0.38 -3.91 -18.22
CA ILE A 29 1.69 -3.43 -17.72
C ILE A 29 2.83 -3.95 -18.61
N ILE A 30 2.76 -5.21 -19.05
CA ILE A 30 3.74 -5.77 -19.99
C ILE A 30 3.69 -5.03 -21.35
N SER A 31 2.51 -4.63 -21.82
CA SER A 31 2.38 -3.81 -23.04
C SER A 31 3.13 -2.48 -22.89
N VAL A 32 2.94 -1.80 -21.75
CA VAL A 32 3.69 -0.56 -21.45
C VAL A 32 5.19 -0.83 -21.38
N TYR A 33 5.63 -1.93 -20.76
CA TYR A 33 7.05 -2.31 -20.82
C TYR A 33 7.58 -2.38 -22.25
N PHE A 34 6.84 -2.98 -23.18
CA PHE A 34 7.24 -3.06 -24.58
C PHE A 34 7.37 -1.68 -25.26
N GLU A 35 6.46 -0.75 -24.96
CA GLU A 35 6.51 0.61 -25.49
C GLU A 35 7.75 1.39 -25.01
N TYR A 36 8.21 1.12 -23.79
CA TYR A 36 9.34 1.84 -23.18
C TYR A 36 10.69 1.12 -23.28
N GLN A 37 10.81 0.03 -24.06
CA GLN A 37 12.06 -0.72 -24.19
C GLN A 37 13.26 0.16 -24.57
N ASN A 38 13.10 1.01 -25.58
CA ASN A 38 14.17 1.90 -26.02
C ASN A 38 14.57 2.93 -24.96
N ALA A 39 13.65 3.34 -24.08
CA ALA A 39 13.97 4.22 -22.97
C ALA A 39 14.86 3.54 -21.91
N MET A 40 14.88 2.21 -21.86
CA MET A 40 15.72 1.41 -20.96
C MET A 40 17.03 0.94 -21.60
N ALA A 41 17.24 1.25 -22.88
CA ALA A 41 18.34 0.71 -23.66
C ALA A 41 19.72 1.27 -23.27
N LEU A 42 19.83 2.42 -22.60
CA LEU A 42 21.13 2.93 -22.14
C LEU A 42 21.85 1.92 -21.24
N LYS A 43 21.11 1.33 -20.28
CA LYS A 43 21.67 0.40 -19.29
C LYS A 43 21.75 -1.04 -19.81
N PHE A 44 20.92 -1.39 -20.79
CA PHE A 44 20.85 -2.73 -21.38
C PHE A 44 20.95 -2.66 -22.91
N PRO A 45 22.09 -2.20 -23.46
CA PRO A 45 22.17 -1.88 -24.87
C PRO A 45 22.27 -3.14 -25.73
N GLU A 46 21.44 -3.17 -26.76
CA GLU A 46 21.70 -3.87 -28.01
C GLU A 46 22.42 -2.89 -28.94
N LYS A 47 23.62 -3.28 -29.39
CA LYS A 47 24.50 -2.42 -30.18
C LYS A 47 24.75 -3.02 -31.56
N ASP A 48 24.97 -2.15 -32.54
CA ASP A 48 25.49 -2.56 -33.85
C ASP A 48 27.02 -2.77 -33.82
N ASP A 49 27.59 -3.16 -34.96
CA ASP A 49 29.03 -3.39 -35.14
C ASP A 49 29.89 -2.12 -34.94
N TYR A 50 29.25 -0.94 -34.93
CA TYR A 50 29.90 0.35 -34.71
C TYR A 50 29.69 0.88 -33.28
N ASP A 51 29.26 0.01 -32.36
CA ASP A 51 28.99 0.30 -30.95
C ASP A 51 27.84 1.31 -30.70
N ASN A 52 26.99 1.57 -31.70
CA ASN A 52 25.82 2.43 -31.54
C ASN A 52 24.68 1.66 -30.87
N ILE A 53 24.01 2.26 -29.89
CA ILE A 53 22.82 1.66 -29.25
C ILE A 53 21.64 1.71 -30.22
N LYS A 54 21.14 0.55 -30.64
CA LYS A 54 19.97 0.42 -31.53
C LYS A 54 18.67 0.16 -30.79
N GLY A 55 18.77 -0.34 -29.55
CA GLY A 55 17.61 -0.71 -28.76
C GLY A 55 17.98 -1.46 -27.49
N LEU A 56 16.98 -2.10 -26.91
CA LEU A 56 17.11 -2.86 -25.68
C LEU A 56 17.53 -4.30 -25.97
N SER A 57 18.64 -4.74 -25.39
CA SER A 57 18.98 -6.16 -25.34
C SER A 57 18.03 -6.89 -24.39
N LYS A 58 17.02 -7.56 -24.95
CA LYS A 58 16.00 -8.31 -24.20
C LYS A 58 16.61 -9.36 -23.28
N GLY A 59 17.66 -10.06 -23.74
CA GLY A 59 18.41 -11.05 -22.96
C GLY A 59 19.05 -10.43 -21.71
N LYS A 60 19.89 -9.39 -21.90
CA LYS A 60 20.57 -8.69 -20.78
C LYS A 60 19.58 -8.11 -19.78
N PHE A 61 18.48 -7.52 -20.27
CA PHE A 61 17.43 -6.98 -19.41
C PHE A 61 16.78 -8.08 -18.59
N ARG A 62 16.35 -9.18 -19.22
CA ARG A 62 15.73 -10.33 -18.56
C ARG A 62 16.64 -10.97 -17.53
N GLU A 63 17.90 -11.20 -17.86
CA GLU A 63 18.88 -11.80 -16.94
C GLU A 63 19.11 -10.91 -15.72
N ARG A 64 19.24 -9.59 -15.92
CA ARG A 64 19.36 -8.66 -14.80
C ARG A 64 18.10 -8.65 -13.96
N LEU A 65 16.92 -8.61 -14.58
CA LEU A 65 15.62 -8.62 -13.91
C LEU A 65 15.49 -9.84 -13.00
N LEU A 66 15.69 -11.05 -13.54
CA LEU A 66 15.56 -12.29 -12.79
C LEU A 66 16.63 -12.43 -11.69
N GLY A 67 17.80 -11.81 -11.87
CA GLY A 67 18.81 -11.73 -10.82
C GLY A 67 18.41 -10.88 -9.61
N VAL A 68 17.51 -9.90 -9.79
CA VAL A 68 17.03 -9.04 -8.69
C VAL A 68 15.61 -9.38 -8.22
N ILE A 69 14.76 -9.91 -9.11
CA ILE A 69 13.37 -10.28 -8.87
C ILE A 69 13.17 -11.73 -9.34
N PRO A 70 13.65 -12.72 -8.58
CA PRO A 70 13.66 -14.13 -9.00
C PRO A 70 12.26 -14.74 -9.12
N MET A 71 11.25 -14.14 -8.50
CA MET A 71 9.85 -14.59 -8.54
C MET A 71 9.04 -13.98 -9.69
N PHE A 72 9.68 -13.21 -10.59
CA PHE A 72 8.97 -12.63 -11.73
C PHE A 72 8.48 -13.73 -12.68
N THR A 73 7.17 -13.72 -12.96
CA THR A 73 6.52 -14.70 -13.83
C THR A 73 6.83 -14.39 -15.31
N LEU A 74 7.43 -15.36 -15.99
CA LEU A 74 7.68 -15.32 -17.43
C LEU A 74 6.53 -16.02 -18.16
N ASN A 75 6.33 -15.68 -19.45
CA ASN A 75 5.37 -16.39 -20.28
C ASN A 75 5.85 -17.84 -20.58
N PHE A 76 5.00 -18.61 -21.27
CA PHE A 76 5.29 -20.01 -21.62
C PHE A 76 6.57 -20.21 -22.45
N ASN A 77 7.05 -19.17 -23.15
CA ASN A 77 8.31 -19.20 -23.90
C ASN A 77 9.54 -18.82 -23.04
N GLY A 78 9.35 -18.60 -21.74
CA GLY A 78 10.42 -18.19 -20.82
C GLY A 78 10.87 -16.74 -21.01
N TRP A 79 10.04 -15.86 -21.59
CA TRP A 79 10.34 -14.44 -21.81
C TRP A 79 9.39 -13.52 -21.03
N ILE A 80 9.83 -12.26 -20.84
CA ILE A 80 8.94 -11.20 -20.35
C ILE A 80 7.89 -10.98 -21.44
N GLY A 81 6.63 -11.27 -21.12
CA GLY A 81 5.54 -11.29 -22.08
C GLY A 81 4.20 -11.54 -21.41
N SER A 82 3.13 -11.41 -22.20
CA SER A 82 1.77 -11.64 -21.70
C SER A 82 1.57 -13.09 -21.25
N LEU A 83 0.75 -13.25 -20.21
CA LEU A 83 0.32 -14.53 -19.67
C LEU A 83 -1.05 -14.93 -20.25
N GLU A 84 -1.31 -16.23 -20.25
CA GLU A 84 -2.61 -16.79 -20.59
C GLU A 84 -3.65 -16.46 -19.51
N GLU A 85 -4.91 -16.36 -19.91
CA GLU A 85 -6.01 -16.11 -18.97
C GLU A 85 -6.05 -17.21 -17.89
N GLY A 86 -6.21 -16.80 -16.63
CA GLY A 86 -6.18 -17.71 -15.48
C GLY A 86 -4.78 -18.08 -14.97
N SER A 87 -3.71 -17.57 -15.57
CA SER A 87 -2.34 -17.76 -15.04
C SER A 87 -2.16 -17.07 -13.69
N ASP A 88 -1.54 -17.75 -12.74
CA ASP A 88 -1.08 -17.14 -11.49
C ASP A 88 0.27 -16.44 -11.67
N PHE A 89 0.47 -15.36 -10.95
CA PHE A 89 1.75 -14.65 -10.88
C PHE A 89 1.97 -14.05 -9.49
N ASP A 90 3.24 -13.81 -9.14
CA ASP A 90 3.55 -13.13 -7.89
C ASP A 90 3.31 -11.62 -8.05
N LYS A 91 2.33 -11.10 -7.31
CA LYS A 91 1.98 -9.68 -7.32
C LYS A 91 3.15 -8.79 -6.92
N TYR A 92 3.91 -9.16 -5.88
CA TYR A 92 5.03 -8.34 -5.42
C TYR A 92 6.12 -8.31 -6.48
N ALA A 93 6.39 -9.42 -7.16
CA ALA A 93 7.33 -9.46 -8.27
C ALA A 93 6.89 -8.57 -9.45
N LEU A 94 5.59 -8.48 -9.74
CA LEU A 94 5.07 -7.53 -10.73
C LEU A 94 5.26 -6.07 -10.29
N LEU A 95 4.99 -5.75 -9.02
CA LEU A 95 5.19 -4.40 -8.49
C LEU A 95 6.67 -4.00 -8.51
N ASP A 96 7.56 -4.91 -8.12
CA ASP A 96 9.01 -4.72 -8.21
C ASP A 96 9.46 -4.53 -9.67
N PHE A 97 8.86 -5.24 -10.63
CA PHE A 97 9.12 -5.07 -12.06
C PHE A 97 8.79 -3.66 -12.54
N ILE A 98 7.68 -3.08 -12.10
CA ILE A 98 7.31 -1.69 -12.44
C ILE A 98 8.37 -0.71 -11.93
N GLU A 99 8.80 -0.85 -10.67
CA GLU A 99 9.86 -0.01 -10.12
C GLU A 99 11.18 -0.22 -10.87
N PHE A 100 11.51 -1.47 -11.19
CA PHE A 100 12.71 -1.81 -11.94
C PHE A 100 12.71 -1.15 -13.32
N CYS A 101 11.59 -1.20 -14.05
CA CYS A 101 11.43 -0.47 -15.31
C CYS A 101 11.64 1.03 -15.10
N TRP A 102 10.89 1.65 -14.18
CA TRP A 102 10.98 3.09 -13.92
C TRP A 102 12.41 3.55 -13.60
N ARG A 103 13.14 2.81 -12.76
CA ARG A 103 14.54 3.13 -12.38
C ARG A 103 15.52 3.09 -13.55
N ASN A 104 15.18 2.38 -14.62
CA ASN A 104 16.04 2.21 -15.79
C ASN A 104 15.56 3.00 -17.02
N ILE A 105 14.40 3.66 -16.96
CA ILE A 105 13.90 4.53 -18.02
C ILE A 105 14.70 5.85 -18.07
N GLN A 106 15.06 6.26 -19.28
CA GLN A 106 15.71 7.52 -19.60
C GLN A 106 15.07 8.18 -20.83
N ASP A 107 15.23 9.50 -20.94
CA ASP A 107 14.86 10.23 -22.15
C ASP A 107 15.82 9.94 -23.29
N TYR A 108 15.28 9.79 -24.49
CA TYR A 108 16.06 9.53 -25.69
C TYR A 108 15.41 10.16 -26.93
N LYS A 109 16.18 10.26 -28.00
CA LYS A 109 15.73 10.58 -29.36
C LYS A 109 16.37 9.63 -30.37
N ASN A 110 15.72 9.46 -31.52
CA ASN A 110 16.31 8.75 -32.65
C ASN A 110 17.36 9.66 -33.31
N GLY A 111 18.63 9.27 -33.24
CA GLY A 111 19.71 9.85 -34.01
C GLY A 111 19.91 9.13 -35.34
N GLN A 112 20.81 9.66 -36.17
CA GLN A 112 21.14 9.07 -37.47
C GLN A 112 21.67 7.64 -37.35
N TYR A 113 22.49 7.37 -36.33
CA TYR A 113 23.17 6.09 -36.15
C TYR A 113 22.63 5.26 -34.98
N GLY A 114 21.64 5.73 -34.24
CA GLY A 114 21.11 5.00 -33.09
C GLY A 114 20.38 5.90 -32.10
N LEU A 115 20.05 5.34 -30.93
CA LEU A 115 19.41 6.06 -29.84
C LEU A 115 20.40 7.01 -29.16
N LEU A 116 20.01 8.27 -29.02
CA LEU A 116 20.76 9.30 -28.30
C LEU A 116 20.02 9.62 -27.01
N PHE A 117 20.68 9.38 -25.88
CA PHE A 117 20.11 9.57 -24.56
C PHE A 117 20.39 10.96 -24.00
N SER A 118 19.49 11.45 -23.16
CA SER A 118 19.60 12.73 -22.49
C SER A 118 19.11 12.64 -21.05
N ASP A 119 19.65 13.51 -20.20
CA ASP A 119 19.15 13.67 -18.85
C ASP A 119 17.77 14.36 -18.90
N GLY A 120 16.80 13.74 -18.24
CA GLY A 120 15.41 14.16 -18.26
C GLY A 120 14.50 13.08 -17.69
N GLU A 121 13.25 13.46 -17.40
CA GLU A 121 12.27 12.57 -16.77
C GLU A 121 10.98 12.45 -17.58
N LYS A 122 10.95 12.90 -18.84
CA LYS A 122 9.72 12.92 -19.65
C LYS A 122 9.16 11.51 -19.82
N ASN A 123 9.99 10.53 -20.16
CA ASN A 123 9.58 9.13 -20.31
C ASN A 123 9.19 8.51 -18.96
N LYS A 124 9.86 8.87 -17.86
CA LYS A 124 9.48 8.40 -16.52
C LYS A 124 8.10 8.91 -16.09
N ILE A 125 7.82 10.19 -16.33
CA ILE A 125 6.52 10.82 -16.03
C ILE A 125 5.40 10.14 -16.84
N LYS A 126 5.63 9.89 -18.13
CA LYS A 126 4.65 9.22 -18.99
C LYS A 126 4.43 7.76 -18.59
N PHE A 127 5.50 6.99 -18.38
CA PHE A 127 5.41 5.61 -17.90
C PHE A 127 4.60 5.52 -16.60
N ARG A 128 4.92 6.38 -15.63
CA ARG A 128 4.16 6.47 -14.37
C ARG A 128 2.69 6.80 -14.60
N SER A 129 2.40 7.75 -15.49
CA SER A 129 1.02 8.14 -15.82
C SER A 129 0.23 6.96 -16.40
N GLU A 130 0.83 6.17 -17.29
CA GLU A 130 0.16 5.02 -17.91
C GLU A 130 -0.09 3.89 -16.90
N ILE A 131 0.90 3.57 -16.07
CA ILE A 131 0.76 2.59 -14.99
C ILE A 131 -0.33 3.01 -14.01
N ASN A 132 -0.30 4.25 -13.52
CA ASN A 132 -1.29 4.74 -12.54
C ASN A 132 -2.69 4.77 -13.13
N LYS A 133 -2.84 5.14 -14.41
CA LYS A 133 -4.13 5.10 -15.11
C LYS A 133 -4.69 3.68 -15.19
N MET A 134 -3.83 2.67 -15.42
CA MET A 134 -4.25 1.27 -15.39
C MET A 134 -4.70 0.83 -14.00
N PHE A 135 -3.97 1.19 -12.94
CA PHE A 135 -4.38 0.88 -11.57
C PHE A 135 -5.72 1.54 -11.21
N GLU A 136 -5.88 2.84 -11.47
CA GLU A 136 -7.10 3.60 -11.20
C GLU A 136 -8.33 2.98 -11.89
N ARG A 137 -8.22 2.69 -13.19
CA ARG A 137 -9.34 2.14 -13.98
C ARG A 137 -9.74 0.71 -13.57
N ASN A 138 -8.86 0.00 -12.89
CA ASN A 138 -9.10 -1.33 -12.36
C ASN A 138 -9.33 -1.34 -10.84
N SER A 139 -9.55 -0.17 -10.22
CA SER A 139 -9.78 -0.03 -8.77
C SER A 139 -8.64 -0.55 -7.90
N ILE A 140 -7.42 -0.62 -8.43
CA ILE A 140 -6.25 -1.13 -7.73
C ILE A 140 -5.74 -0.05 -6.76
N VAL A 141 -5.51 -0.43 -5.51
CA VAL A 141 -5.05 0.49 -4.44
C VAL A 141 -3.53 0.72 -4.44
N PHE A 142 -2.90 0.70 -5.62
CA PHE A 142 -1.49 0.98 -5.77
C PHE A 142 -1.30 2.19 -6.69
N ARG A 143 -0.22 2.92 -6.46
CA ARG A 143 0.28 3.96 -7.37
C ARG A 143 1.80 3.94 -7.39
N LEU A 144 2.38 4.24 -8.54
CA LEU A 144 3.79 4.59 -8.67
C LEU A 144 3.95 6.08 -8.33
N SER A 145 4.75 6.38 -7.31
CA SER A 145 4.99 7.73 -6.81
C SER A 145 5.89 8.55 -7.75
N ASP A 146 6.08 9.83 -7.44
CA ASP A 146 7.00 10.69 -8.18
C ASP A 146 8.45 10.19 -8.11
N ASN A 147 8.81 9.50 -7.04
CA ASN A 147 10.14 8.94 -6.81
C ASN A 147 10.32 7.52 -7.38
N GLY A 148 9.29 6.98 -8.04
CA GLY A 148 9.34 5.65 -8.65
C GLY A 148 9.15 4.50 -7.67
N GLU A 149 8.49 4.74 -6.53
CA GLU A 149 8.15 3.73 -5.52
C GLU A 149 6.68 3.36 -5.60
N ILE A 150 6.35 2.08 -5.44
CA ILE A 150 4.96 1.63 -5.35
C ILE A 150 4.42 1.92 -3.95
N GLU A 151 3.40 2.77 -3.90
CA GLU A 151 2.69 3.13 -2.69
C GLU A 151 1.29 2.52 -2.67
N ARG A 152 0.84 2.12 -1.48
CA ARG A 152 -0.55 1.75 -1.24
C ARG A 152 -1.39 3.00 -1.03
N ILE A 153 -2.51 3.08 -1.73
CA ILE A 153 -3.57 4.07 -1.48
C ILE A 153 -4.47 3.51 -0.37
N LEU A 154 -4.59 4.24 0.74
CA LEU A 154 -5.53 3.89 1.79
C LEU A 154 -6.97 4.21 1.38
N PRO A 155 -7.97 3.46 1.88
CA PRO A 155 -9.35 3.92 1.83
C PRO A 155 -9.48 5.31 2.45
N MET A 156 -10.22 6.22 1.82
CA MET A 156 -10.33 7.63 2.22
C MET A 156 -10.65 7.81 3.71
N GLN A 157 -11.54 6.97 4.26
CA GLN A 157 -11.94 7.03 5.68
C GLN A 157 -10.76 6.74 6.60
N LEU A 158 -9.92 5.78 6.23
CA LEU A 158 -8.72 5.43 6.98
C LEU A 158 -7.63 6.49 6.79
N GLU A 159 -7.48 7.01 5.56
CA GLU A 159 -6.53 8.07 5.25
C GLU A 159 -6.79 9.34 6.06
N VAL A 160 -8.05 9.80 6.12
CA VAL A 160 -8.46 10.97 6.91
C VAL A 160 -8.13 10.76 8.38
N LEU A 161 -8.43 9.57 8.90
CA LEU A 161 -8.27 9.25 10.30
C LEU A 161 -6.80 9.12 10.72
N VAL A 162 -5.95 8.60 9.81
CA VAL A 162 -4.50 8.55 9.98
C VAL A 162 -3.86 9.94 9.86
N LYS A 163 -4.27 10.76 8.88
CA LYS A 163 -3.68 12.10 8.65
C LYS A 163 -4.08 13.13 9.69
N ASN A 164 -5.29 13.02 10.23
CA ASN A 164 -5.82 13.97 11.21
C ASN A 164 -5.52 13.55 12.66
N TYR A 165 -4.83 12.42 12.87
CA TYR A 165 -4.41 12.07 14.22
C TYR A 165 -3.44 13.12 14.75
N CYS A 166 -3.80 13.72 15.88
CA CYS A 166 -2.96 14.64 16.63
C CYS A 166 -2.48 13.94 17.90
N HIS A 167 -1.18 14.06 18.17
CA HIS A 167 -0.57 13.60 19.40
C HIS A 167 -1.27 14.16 20.64
N THR A 168 -1.45 13.32 21.66
CA THR A 168 -1.76 13.80 23.01
C THR A 168 -0.60 14.66 23.50
N GLY A 169 -0.88 15.74 24.23
CA GLY A 169 0.18 16.65 24.70
C GLY A 169 1.14 16.02 25.72
N ASN A 170 0.70 14.97 26.43
CA ASN A 170 1.35 14.54 27.67
C ASN A 170 1.88 13.10 27.68
N ASP A 171 1.40 12.17 26.85
CA ASP A 171 1.83 10.76 26.86
C ASP A 171 2.66 10.39 25.59
N LYS A 172 3.98 10.48 25.73
CA LYS A 172 4.93 10.14 24.64
C LYS A 172 4.87 8.68 24.22
N GLU A 173 4.63 7.76 25.15
CA GLU A 173 4.61 6.33 24.86
C GLU A 173 3.35 5.96 24.09
N LEU A 174 2.20 6.50 24.50
CA LEU A 174 0.94 6.35 23.76
C LEU A 174 1.08 6.85 22.32
N ASN A 175 1.63 8.05 22.16
CA ASN A 175 1.87 8.65 20.87
C ASN A 175 2.79 7.79 19.99
N GLN A 176 3.88 7.27 20.55
CA GLN A 176 4.79 6.38 19.82
C GLN A 176 4.09 5.10 19.35
N LEU A 177 3.26 4.48 20.20
CA LEU A 177 2.51 3.28 19.82
C LEU A 177 1.55 3.55 18.65
N ILE A 178 0.89 4.71 18.65
CA ILE A 178 -0.02 5.11 17.57
C ILE A 178 0.76 5.44 16.28
N ASP A 179 1.89 6.14 16.39
CA ASP A 179 2.77 6.43 15.24
C ASP A 179 3.29 5.13 14.61
N GLU A 180 3.74 4.18 15.42
CA GLU A 180 4.16 2.86 14.94
C GLU A 180 2.99 2.11 14.27
N ALA A 181 1.78 2.20 14.83
CA ALA A 181 0.60 1.60 14.21
C ALA A 181 0.32 2.22 12.82
N ILE A 182 0.34 3.55 12.73
CA ILE A 182 0.15 4.30 11.47
C ILE A 182 1.22 3.96 10.43
N GLN A 183 2.50 3.94 10.81
CA GLN A 183 3.60 3.63 9.91
C GLN A 183 3.52 2.21 9.32
N ASN A 184 2.85 1.29 10.02
CA ASN A 184 2.73 -0.09 9.60
C ASN A 184 1.44 -0.37 8.82
N ILE A 185 0.31 0.31 9.08
CA ILE A 185 -0.97 0.06 8.37
C ILE A 185 -0.91 0.46 6.89
N ILE A 186 -0.05 1.45 6.56
CA ILE A 186 0.15 1.91 5.18
C ILE A 186 0.94 0.92 4.31
N LYS A 187 1.65 -0.02 4.92
CA LYS A 187 2.50 -0.96 4.19
C LYS A 187 1.69 -2.08 3.54
N VAL A 188 2.21 -2.62 2.44
CA VAL A 188 1.50 -3.64 1.66
C VAL A 188 1.48 -5.00 2.37
N LYS A 189 2.57 -5.40 3.03
CA LYS A 189 2.72 -6.74 3.58
C LYS A 189 1.78 -7.00 4.75
N MET A 190 1.17 -8.19 4.76
CA MET A 190 0.28 -8.65 5.82
C MET A 190 0.94 -8.60 7.21
N GLN A 191 2.22 -8.97 7.31
CA GLN A 191 2.94 -8.97 8.59
C GLN A 191 3.10 -7.56 9.17
N ASP A 192 3.36 -6.57 8.32
CA ASP A 192 3.43 -5.17 8.76
C ASP A 192 2.06 -4.70 9.26
N ARG A 193 0.98 -4.98 8.53
CA ARG A 193 -0.38 -4.58 8.97
C ARG A 193 -0.84 -5.31 10.23
N GLN A 194 -0.41 -6.56 10.40
CA GLN A 194 -0.61 -7.29 11.63
C GLN A 194 0.09 -6.56 12.79
N ARG A 195 1.35 -6.17 12.63
CA ARG A 195 2.08 -5.34 13.60
C ARG A 195 1.37 -4.00 13.87
N ALA A 196 0.71 -3.43 12.87
CA ALA A 196 -0.07 -2.19 13.04
C ALA A 196 -1.21 -2.35 14.06
N ILE A 197 -2.02 -3.40 13.93
CA ILE A 197 -3.11 -3.64 14.88
C ILE A 197 -2.61 -4.10 16.25
N GLU A 198 -1.47 -4.78 16.33
CA GLU A 198 -0.83 -5.11 17.61
C GLU A 198 -0.48 -3.83 18.38
N LYS A 199 0.22 -2.90 17.71
CA LYS A 199 0.60 -1.60 18.29
C LYS A 199 -0.59 -0.73 18.66
N LEU A 200 -1.64 -0.79 17.85
CA LEU A 200 -2.87 -0.06 18.14
C LEU A 200 -3.60 -0.62 19.36
N TRP A 201 -3.55 -1.95 19.58
CA TRP A 201 -4.08 -2.57 20.79
C TRP A 201 -3.21 -2.28 22.03
N ASP A 202 -1.89 -2.18 21.87
CA ASP A 202 -1.00 -1.72 22.95
C ASP A 202 -1.34 -0.27 23.34
N ALA A 203 -1.57 0.61 22.36
CA ALA A 203 -2.02 1.98 22.60
C ALA A 203 -3.36 2.03 23.35
N PHE A 204 -4.32 1.19 22.94
CA PHE A 204 -5.61 1.04 23.64
C PHE A 204 -5.44 0.58 25.08
N GLU A 205 -4.48 -0.29 25.37
CA GLU A 205 -4.18 -0.73 26.73
C GLU A 205 -3.58 0.37 27.58
N ARG A 206 -2.69 1.18 26.99
CA ARG A 206 -2.08 2.35 27.63
C ARG A 206 -3.12 3.41 27.99
N ILE A 207 -4.04 3.71 27.07
CA ILE A 207 -5.13 4.68 27.29
C ILE A 207 -6.00 4.29 28.49
N LYS A 208 -6.26 3.00 28.70
CA LYS A 208 -7.06 2.50 29.83
C LYS A 208 -6.42 2.73 31.21
N THR A 209 -5.18 3.20 31.25
CA THR A 209 -4.45 3.53 32.47
C THR A 209 -4.06 5.01 32.57
N TYR A 210 -4.60 5.87 31.68
CA TYR A 210 -4.18 7.28 31.59
C TYR A 210 -4.37 8.07 32.90
N TYR A 211 -5.50 7.90 33.60
CA TYR A 211 -5.81 8.60 34.86
C TYR A 211 -5.28 7.87 36.11
N GLY A 212 -4.65 6.70 35.95
CA GLY A 212 -3.98 6.00 37.04
C GLY A 212 -3.82 4.49 36.83
N ASP A 213 -3.00 3.89 37.69
CA ASP A 213 -2.57 2.48 37.57
C ASP A 213 -3.71 1.46 37.74
N LYS A 214 -4.81 1.86 38.40
CA LYS A 214 -6.01 1.03 38.53
C LYS A 214 -6.83 1.08 37.24
N LYS A 215 -6.45 0.25 36.28
CA LYS A 215 -7.07 0.13 34.93
C LYS A 215 -8.60 0.20 34.92
N ALA A 216 -9.29 -0.50 35.82
CA ALA A 216 -10.75 -0.50 35.85
C ALA A 216 -11.31 0.90 36.22
N THR A 217 -10.72 1.57 37.21
CA THR A 217 -11.13 2.90 37.64
C THR A 217 -10.75 3.96 36.60
N SER A 218 -9.53 3.90 36.07
CA SER A 218 -9.07 4.84 35.04
C SER A 218 -9.90 4.74 33.75
N ALA A 219 -10.27 3.53 33.34
CA ALA A 219 -11.13 3.35 32.17
C ALA A 219 -12.53 3.94 32.40
N VAL A 220 -13.12 3.73 33.57
CA VAL A 220 -14.45 4.31 33.91
C VAL A 220 -14.41 5.84 33.89
N GLU A 221 -13.35 6.46 34.42
CA GLU A 221 -13.19 7.91 34.38
C GLU A 221 -13.11 8.45 32.95
N LEU A 222 -12.30 7.81 32.10
CA LEU A 222 -12.18 8.18 30.69
C LEU A 222 -13.51 8.02 29.93
N ILE A 223 -14.22 6.92 30.15
CA ILE A 223 -15.52 6.69 29.51
C ILE A 223 -16.51 7.77 29.95
N LYS A 224 -16.55 8.12 31.24
CA LYS A 224 -17.44 9.16 31.77
C LYS A 224 -17.17 10.51 31.13
N LEU A 225 -15.90 10.89 30.98
CA LEU A 225 -15.49 12.13 30.30
C LEU A 225 -15.91 12.13 28.83
N ALA A 226 -15.57 11.07 28.10
CA ALA A 226 -15.88 10.92 26.68
C ALA A 226 -17.39 10.78 26.39
N SER A 227 -18.20 10.52 27.41
CA SER A 227 -19.65 10.41 27.28
C SER A 227 -20.41 11.70 27.58
N GLU A 228 -19.71 12.76 28.01
CA GLU A 228 -20.28 14.10 28.25
C GLU A 228 -21.58 14.08 29.10
N SER A 229 -21.63 13.18 30.09
CA SER A 229 -22.80 12.95 30.97
C SER A 229 -24.02 12.27 30.34
N SER A 230 -23.92 11.71 29.13
CA SER A 230 -24.95 10.82 28.57
C SER A 230 -24.80 9.40 29.09
N SER A 231 -25.78 8.93 29.87
CA SER A 231 -25.78 7.59 30.44
C SER A 231 -25.89 6.48 29.38
N GLU A 232 -26.62 6.75 28.30
CA GLU A 232 -26.84 5.85 27.17
C GLU A 232 -25.54 5.69 26.37
N PHE A 233 -24.83 6.79 26.13
CA PHE A 233 -23.55 6.76 25.44
C PHE A 233 -22.45 6.12 26.31
N GLU A 234 -22.46 6.36 27.62
CA GLU A 234 -21.57 5.71 28.58
C GLU A 234 -21.72 4.18 28.52
N ALA A 235 -22.96 3.68 28.49
CA ALA A 235 -23.24 2.27 28.34
C ALA A 235 -22.76 1.71 26.98
N LEU A 236 -22.96 2.46 25.89
CA LEU A 236 -22.50 2.09 24.55
C LEU A 236 -20.98 1.96 24.47
N ILE A 237 -20.24 2.95 24.95
CA ILE A 237 -18.77 2.94 24.95
C ILE A 237 -18.22 1.84 25.86
N ASN A 238 -18.86 1.59 27.01
CA ASN A 238 -18.51 0.47 27.88
C ASN A 238 -18.63 -0.89 27.16
N VAL A 239 -19.70 -1.11 26.40
CA VAL A 239 -19.88 -2.33 25.61
C VAL A 239 -18.80 -2.43 24.53
N GLU A 240 -18.52 -1.32 23.83
CA GLU A 240 -17.50 -1.27 22.78
C GLU A 240 -16.09 -1.59 23.32
N MET A 241 -15.69 -0.99 24.45
CA MET A 241 -14.39 -1.24 25.08
C MET A 241 -14.23 -2.70 25.53
N LYS A 242 -15.29 -3.30 26.07
CA LYS A 242 -15.29 -4.73 26.42
C LYS A 242 -15.14 -5.59 25.17
N GLN A 243 -15.88 -5.28 24.11
CA GLN A 243 -15.81 -6.03 22.85
C GLN A 243 -14.42 -5.93 22.22
N LEU A 244 -13.80 -4.75 22.16
CA LEU A 244 -12.46 -4.56 21.64
C LEU A 244 -11.38 -5.25 22.49
N THR A 245 -11.59 -5.29 23.81
CA THR A 245 -10.72 -6.07 24.72
C THR A 245 -10.81 -7.56 24.40
N ASN A 246 -12.02 -8.10 24.23
CA ASN A 246 -12.23 -9.50 23.87
C ASN A 246 -11.61 -9.83 22.51
N ILE A 247 -11.82 -8.98 21.50
CA ILE A 247 -11.19 -9.15 20.17
C ILE A 247 -9.66 -9.24 20.29
N GLY A 248 -9.03 -8.34 21.06
CA GLY A 248 -7.58 -8.35 21.27
C GLY A 248 -7.06 -9.62 21.93
N ASN A 249 -7.87 -10.22 22.80
CA ASN A 249 -7.54 -11.45 23.52
C ASN A 249 -7.80 -12.70 22.68
N ASP A 250 -8.89 -12.75 21.93
CA ASP A 250 -9.34 -13.96 21.20
C ASP A 250 -8.58 -14.15 19.88
N TYR A 251 -8.29 -13.05 19.18
CA TYR A 251 -7.52 -13.07 17.95
C TYR A 251 -6.02 -12.98 18.25
N LYS A 252 -5.19 -13.41 17.29
CA LYS A 252 -3.74 -13.22 17.32
C LYS A 252 -3.40 -11.75 17.11
N ILE A 253 -3.69 -10.93 18.12
CA ILE A 253 -3.37 -9.50 18.19
C ILE A 253 -2.51 -9.29 19.44
N ARG A 254 -3.01 -9.62 20.64
CA ARG A 254 -2.19 -9.46 21.85
C ARG A 254 -1.49 -10.73 22.31
N HIS A 255 -2.10 -11.87 22.00
CA HIS A 255 -1.62 -13.18 22.44
C HIS A 255 -1.36 -14.06 21.22
N HIS A 256 -0.19 -14.71 21.20
CA HIS A 256 0.24 -15.54 20.08
C HIS A 256 0.09 -17.05 20.35
N GLU A 257 -0.64 -17.41 21.40
CA GLU A 257 -0.92 -18.78 21.78
C GLU A 257 -1.63 -19.57 20.65
N LYS A 258 -1.49 -20.89 20.65
CA LYS A 258 -1.96 -21.75 19.55
C LYS A 258 -3.48 -21.72 19.34
N ASN A 259 -4.25 -21.42 20.40
CA ASN A 259 -5.72 -21.36 20.41
C ASN A 259 -6.30 -20.04 19.87
N ARG A 260 -5.46 -19.04 19.55
CA ARG A 260 -5.92 -17.72 19.11
C ARG A 260 -6.26 -17.69 17.63
N ILE A 261 -7.33 -16.97 17.27
CA ILE A 261 -7.85 -16.91 15.91
C ILE A 261 -6.93 -16.07 15.02
N LYS A 262 -6.46 -16.63 13.90
CA LYS A 262 -5.61 -15.90 12.96
C LYS A 262 -6.46 -15.01 12.05
N ILE A 263 -6.07 -13.75 11.92
CA ILE A 263 -6.61 -12.85 10.89
C ILE A 263 -5.84 -13.12 9.60
N THR A 264 -6.54 -13.50 8.52
CA THR A 264 -5.94 -13.86 7.23
C THR A 264 -6.21 -12.84 6.13
N SER A 265 -7.19 -11.95 6.35
CA SER A 265 -7.63 -10.94 5.39
C SER A 265 -7.11 -9.57 5.79
N VAL A 266 -6.41 -8.91 4.88
CA VAL A 266 -5.98 -7.51 5.05
C VAL A 266 -7.17 -6.55 5.21
N LYS A 267 -8.32 -6.85 4.59
CA LYS A 267 -9.55 -6.05 4.74
C LYS A 267 -10.10 -6.12 6.17
N HIS A 268 -9.96 -7.28 6.83
CA HIS A 268 -10.35 -7.42 8.23
C HIS A 268 -9.40 -6.65 9.15
N ILE A 269 -8.11 -6.62 8.83
CA ILE A 269 -7.14 -5.79 9.56
C ILE A 269 -7.50 -4.30 9.42
N ASP A 270 -7.74 -3.81 8.20
CA ASP A 270 -8.12 -2.42 7.97
C ASP A 270 -9.41 -2.04 8.74
N TYR A 271 -10.41 -2.94 8.77
CA TYR A 271 -11.63 -2.75 9.56
C TYR A 271 -11.34 -2.64 11.07
N LEU A 272 -10.56 -3.57 11.63
CA LEU A 272 -10.23 -3.56 13.05
C LEU A 272 -9.38 -2.35 13.44
N PHE A 273 -8.44 -1.97 12.57
CA PHE A 273 -7.65 -0.77 12.74
C PHE A 273 -8.55 0.46 12.77
N TYR A 274 -9.43 0.62 11.79
CA TYR A 274 -10.36 1.76 11.72
C TYR A 274 -11.23 1.83 12.97
N ARG A 275 -11.86 0.70 13.36
CA ARG A 275 -12.73 0.61 14.54
C ARG A 275 -12.01 1.04 15.83
N MET A 276 -10.81 0.50 16.06
CA MET A 276 -10.02 0.83 17.24
C MET A 276 -9.51 2.27 17.21
N MET A 277 -8.99 2.72 16.07
CA MET A 277 -8.43 4.06 15.95
C MET A 277 -9.52 5.14 16.04
N SER A 278 -10.74 4.88 15.59
CA SER A 278 -11.89 5.78 15.85
C SER A 278 -12.18 5.94 17.34
N LEU A 279 -12.14 4.86 18.13
CA LEU A 279 -12.32 4.93 19.57
C LEU A 279 -11.16 5.66 20.27
N ILE A 280 -9.92 5.36 19.87
CA ILE A 280 -8.73 6.04 20.37
C ILE A 280 -8.81 7.54 20.07
N SER A 281 -9.18 7.92 18.85
CA SER A 281 -9.34 9.32 18.47
C SER A 281 -10.38 10.05 19.32
N LEU A 282 -11.49 9.38 19.68
CA LEU A 282 -12.46 9.93 20.63
C LEU A 282 -11.81 10.15 22.00
N PHE A 283 -11.11 9.16 22.56
CA PHE A 283 -10.51 9.30 23.88
C PHE A 283 -9.40 10.33 23.95
N VAL A 284 -8.58 10.43 22.91
CA VAL A 284 -7.51 11.42 22.80
C VAL A 284 -8.04 12.86 22.83
N SER A 285 -9.28 13.14 22.40
CA SER A 285 -9.84 14.49 22.51
C SER A 285 -10.21 14.91 23.94
N TYR A 286 -10.16 13.99 24.91
CA TYR A 286 -10.46 14.26 26.33
C TYR A 286 -9.22 14.13 27.25
N ILE A 287 -8.03 13.94 26.66
CA ILE A 287 -6.77 13.60 27.34
C ILE A 287 -5.69 14.65 27.08
#